data_AF-A0A1A8NTI0-F1
#
_entry.id   AF-A0A1A8NTI0-F1
#
_cell.length_a   1.000
_cell.length_b   1.000
_cell.length_c   1.000
_cell.angle_alpha   90.00
_cell.angle_beta   90.00
_cell.angle_gamma   90.00
#
_symmetry.space_group_name_H-M   'P 1'
#
loop_
_entity.id
_entity.type
_entity.pdbx_description
1 polymer ?
#
loop_
_entity_poly.entity_id
_entity_poly.type
_entity_poly.pdbx_seq_one_letter_code
_entity_poly.pdbx_strand_id
1 'polypeptide(L)'
;MASDAVSQNLGTKGIMTFYPTVDEFKNFSRYVAFIESKGAHKAGLAKIVPPKEWKPRGSYDDIDDLVIPAPIQQVVTGQSGLFTQYNIQKRSMTVREFRRIANSDKFCSPHYDDFEELERKYWKNVTFNPPIYGADVNGSLYDTDVKEWNICRLGTILDTVEHDSGITIEGVNTPYLYFGMWKTTFAWHTEDMDLYSINYLHFGEPKSWYCVSPEHGKRLERLAKGFFPGSAQNCEAFLRHKMTLISPSILKKYGIPFEKITQEAGEFMITFPYSYHAGFNHGFNCAESTNFATERWIEYGKQAVLCSCRKDMVKISMDVFVRKFQPGRYEQWLAGRDVAQIDHSLPTPEAKEFLGHAADTSSSNSCCLQRHGEDCERRRFETHYCRWWRRRSTSIFL
;
A
#
# COMPACT_ATOMS: atom_id res chain seq x y z
N MET A 1 -3.57 35.19 -25.10
CA MET A 1 -3.97 35.07 -23.69
C MET A 1 -5.10 34.05 -23.63
N ALA A 2 -4.77 32.81 -23.29
CA ALA A 2 -5.73 31.74 -23.10
C ALA A 2 -5.56 31.28 -21.66
N SER A 3 -6.64 31.42 -20.89
CA SER A 3 -6.72 31.13 -19.47
C SER A 3 -6.50 29.63 -19.21
N ASP A 4 -5.51 29.32 -18.38
CA ASP A 4 -5.33 28.02 -17.75
C ASP A 4 -6.54 27.72 -16.85
N ALA A 5 -7.51 26.99 -17.40
CA ALA A 5 -8.55 26.36 -16.60
C ALA A 5 -7.94 25.16 -15.90
N VAL A 6 -7.52 25.37 -14.64
CA VAL A 6 -7.25 24.30 -13.69
C VAL A 6 -8.51 23.46 -13.58
N SER A 7 -8.49 22.26 -14.16
CA SER A 7 -9.49 21.23 -13.91
C SER A 7 -9.43 20.86 -12.43
N GLN A 8 -10.26 21.52 -11.61
CA GLN A 8 -10.50 21.12 -10.23
C GLN A 8 -11.16 19.74 -10.25
N ASN A 9 -10.40 18.70 -9.90
CA ASN A 9 -10.94 17.39 -9.57
C ASN A 9 -11.77 17.51 -8.29
N LEU A 10 -13.07 17.77 -8.42
CA LEU A 10 -14.03 17.55 -7.33
C LEU A 10 -14.18 16.04 -7.12
N GLY A 11 -13.44 15.45 -6.17
CA GLY A 11 -13.71 14.06 -5.77
C GLY A 11 -12.76 13.43 -4.74
N THR A 12 -11.46 13.75 -4.78
CA THR A 12 -10.47 13.16 -3.88
C THR A 12 -9.84 14.24 -3.00
N LYS A 13 -10.11 14.20 -1.69
CA LYS A 13 -9.24 14.86 -0.72
C LYS A 13 -7.88 14.17 -0.88
N GLY A 14 -6.81 14.91 -1.19
CA GLY A 14 -5.46 14.36 -1.39
C GLY A 14 -4.93 13.65 -0.12
N ILE A 15 -3.61 13.45 -0.01
CA ILE A 15 -3.04 12.83 1.20
C ILE A 15 -3.45 13.64 2.44
N MET A 16 -4.07 12.96 3.41
CA MET A 16 -4.57 13.57 4.62
C MET A 16 -3.55 13.45 5.77
N THR A 17 -3.41 14.53 6.54
CA THR A 17 -2.60 14.56 7.77
C THR A 17 -3.50 14.63 8.99
N PHE A 18 -3.27 13.78 9.97
CA PHE A 18 -4.04 13.69 11.20
C PHE A 18 -3.18 13.99 12.44
N TYR A 19 -3.82 14.60 13.44
CA TYR A 19 -3.20 14.99 14.71
C TYR A 19 -4.04 14.42 15.87
N PRO A 20 -3.91 13.12 16.20
CA PRO A 20 -4.64 12.52 17.31
C PRO A 20 -4.35 13.20 18.64
N THR A 21 -5.38 13.33 19.46
CA THR A 21 -5.23 13.56 20.90
C THR A 21 -4.61 12.33 21.58
N VAL A 22 -4.10 12.50 22.81
CA VAL A 22 -3.57 11.37 23.61
C VAL A 22 -4.58 10.24 23.75
N ASP A 23 -5.86 10.56 23.97
CA ASP A 23 -6.89 9.55 24.14
C ASP A 23 -7.22 8.81 22.84
N GLU A 24 -7.26 9.52 21.71
CA GLU A 24 -7.44 8.91 20.39
C GLU A 24 -6.24 8.03 20.01
N PHE A 25 -5.03 8.41 20.42
CA PHE A 25 -3.79 7.70 20.11
C PHE A 25 -3.64 6.38 20.89
N LYS A 26 -4.42 6.14 21.94
CA LYS A 26 -4.34 4.89 22.72
C LYS A 26 -4.75 3.63 21.95
N ASN A 27 -5.67 3.75 20.98
CA ASN A 27 -6.19 2.61 20.25
C ASN A 27 -5.92 2.73 18.74
N PHE A 28 -4.88 2.04 18.28
CA PHE A 28 -4.43 2.03 16.89
C PHE A 28 -5.55 1.62 15.93
N SER A 29 -6.12 0.42 16.09
CA SER A 29 -7.13 -0.13 15.17
C SER A 29 -8.37 0.77 15.07
N ARG A 30 -8.82 1.33 16.19
CA ARG A 30 -9.92 2.29 16.23
C ARG A 30 -9.58 3.58 15.49
N TYR A 31 -8.35 4.08 15.62
CA TYR A 31 -7.92 5.29 14.92
C TYR A 31 -7.75 5.07 13.41
N VAL A 32 -7.28 3.89 12.98
CA VAL A 32 -7.27 3.50 11.56
C VAL A 32 -8.70 3.53 10.99
N ALA A 33 -9.65 2.95 11.71
CA ALA A 33 -11.07 3.01 11.32
C ALA A 33 -11.60 4.46 11.26
N PHE A 34 -11.18 5.32 12.19
CA PHE A 34 -11.54 6.75 12.17
C PHE A 34 -11.00 7.46 10.93
N ILE A 35 -9.72 7.31 10.58
CA ILE A 35 -9.15 7.99 9.41
C ILE A 35 -9.75 7.48 8.09
N GLU A 36 -10.13 6.20 8.02
CA GLU A 36 -10.90 5.67 6.89
C GLU A 36 -12.32 6.26 6.81
N SER A 37 -12.99 6.47 7.95
CA SER A 37 -14.30 7.17 7.97
C SER A 37 -14.22 8.59 7.39
N LYS A 38 -13.04 9.22 7.45
CA LYS A 38 -12.77 10.53 6.85
C LYS A 38 -12.35 10.46 5.38
N GLY A 39 -12.15 9.26 4.85
CA GLY A 39 -11.77 8.99 3.46
C GLY A 39 -10.28 8.95 3.19
N ALA A 40 -9.42 8.82 4.22
CA ALA A 40 -7.96 8.82 4.04
C ALA A 40 -7.46 7.71 3.10
N HIS A 41 -8.10 6.54 3.15
CA HIS A 41 -7.76 5.39 2.31
C HIS A 41 -7.92 5.64 0.81
N LYS A 42 -8.75 6.61 0.42
CA LYS A 42 -8.98 6.97 -0.98
C LYS A 42 -7.74 7.58 -1.63
N ALA A 43 -6.92 8.30 -0.88
CA ALA A 43 -5.63 8.79 -1.36
C ALA A 43 -4.57 7.67 -1.45
N GLY A 44 -4.76 6.59 -0.69
CA GLY A 44 -3.84 5.47 -0.60
C GLY A 44 -2.67 5.67 0.37
N LEU A 45 -2.54 6.86 0.96
CA LEU A 45 -1.52 7.19 1.95
C LEU A 45 -2.07 8.22 2.93
N ALA A 46 -1.71 8.11 4.20
CA ALA A 46 -2.03 9.10 5.23
C ALA A 46 -0.82 9.37 6.12
N LYS A 47 -0.72 10.59 6.64
CA LYS A 47 0.26 10.98 7.65
C LYS A 47 -0.42 11.12 9.01
N ILE A 48 0.23 10.65 10.06
CA ILE A 48 -0.23 10.81 11.44
C ILE A 48 0.91 11.43 12.24
N VAL A 49 0.65 12.61 12.80
CA VAL A 49 1.58 13.29 13.69
C VAL A 49 1.15 12.98 15.13
N PRO A 50 1.90 12.16 15.88
CA PRO A 50 1.49 11.74 17.22
C PRO A 50 1.43 12.93 18.20
N PRO A 51 0.78 12.77 19.37
CA PRO A 51 0.84 13.76 20.45
C PRO A 51 2.29 14.12 20.79
N LYS A 52 2.56 15.39 21.07
CA LYS A 52 3.93 15.91 21.27
C LYS A 52 4.66 15.27 22.45
N GLU A 53 3.89 14.85 23.45
CA GLU A 53 4.33 14.17 24.66
C GLU A 53 4.66 12.69 24.44
N TRP A 54 4.14 12.08 23.37
CA TRP A 54 4.41 10.68 23.07
C TRP A 54 5.79 10.53 22.40
N LYS A 55 6.57 9.58 22.90
CA LYS A 55 7.84 9.17 22.31
C LYS A 55 7.95 7.65 22.38
N PRO A 56 8.40 6.98 21.31
CA PRO A 56 8.60 5.54 21.34
C PRO A 56 9.90 5.12 22.02
N ARG A 57 10.82 6.07 22.24
CA ARG A 57 12.13 5.82 22.83
C ARG A 57 12.64 7.03 23.61
N GLY A 58 13.35 6.80 24.72
CA GLY A 58 13.99 7.85 25.51
C GLY A 58 15.16 8.54 24.80
N SER A 59 16.08 7.78 24.19
CA SER A 59 17.22 8.30 23.39
C SER A 59 17.64 7.29 22.32
N TYR A 60 18.31 7.77 21.26
CA TYR A 60 18.90 6.95 20.19
C TYR A 60 20.43 6.88 20.26
N ASP A 61 21.06 7.32 21.36
CA ASP A 61 22.53 7.36 21.48
C ASP A 61 23.19 5.97 21.54
N ASP A 62 22.41 4.93 21.85
CA ASP A 62 22.86 3.56 22.08
C ASP A 62 22.78 2.63 20.87
N ILE A 63 22.30 3.13 19.72
CA ILE A 63 22.10 2.32 18.51
C ILE A 63 23.36 2.22 17.64
N ASP A 64 24.44 2.90 18.00
CA ASP A 64 25.61 3.09 17.15
C ASP A 64 26.33 1.78 16.81
N ASP A 65 26.27 0.81 17.73
CA ASP A 65 26.86 -0.52 17.58
C ASP A 65 25.86 -1.56 17.03
N LEU A 66 24.61 -1.15 16.73
CA LEU A 66 23.64 -2.00 16.04
C LEU A 66 24.18 -2.40 14.67
N VAL A 67 24.05 -3.69 14.34
CA VAL A 67 24.57 -4.26 13.10
C VAL A 67 23.52 -4.22 12.01
N ILE A 68 23.89 -3.67 10.85
CA ILE A 68 23.17 -3.81 9.59
C ILE A 68 23.77 -5.03 8.89
N PRO A 69 23.08 -6.20 8.88
CA PRO A 69 23.69 -7.46 8.43
C PRO A 69 23.91 -7.51 6.91
N ALA A 70 22.98 -6.95 6.12
CA ALA A 70 22.99 -7.05 4.67
C ALA A 70 22.66 -5.70 3.99
N PRO A 71 23.49 -4.66 4.16
CA PRO A 71 23.28 -3.37 3.49
C PRO A 71 23.33 -3.55 1.96
N ILE A 72 22.48 -2.82 1.24
CA ILE A 72 22.35 -2.94 -0.22
C ILE A 72 22.81 -1.66 -0.91
N GLN A 73 23.70 -1.77 -1.88
CA GLN A 73 24.01 -0.66 -2.79
C GLN A 73 23.00 -0.64 -3.95
N GLN A 74 22.34 0.50 -4.14
CA GLN A 74 21.26 0.65 -5.11
C GLN A 74 21.80 1.24 -6.42
N VAL A 75 22.01 0.37 -7.41
CA VAL A 75 22.45 0.77 -8.75
C VAL A 75 21.22 1.01 -9.62
N VAL A 76 21.07 2.24 -10.11
CA VAL A 76 19.91 2.63 -10.92
C VAL A 76 20.35 2.85 -12.36
N THR A 77 19.60 2.26 -13.29
CA THR A 77 19.82 2.39 -14.74
C THR A 77 18.53 2.85 -15.41
N GLY A 78 18.64 3.61 -16.50
CA GLY A 78 17.49 4.18 -17.20
C GLY A 78 17.66 5.67 -17.47
N GLN A 79 16.62 6.27 -18.03
CA GLN A 79 16.65 7.66 -18.46
C GLN A 79 15.24 8.24 -18.58
N SER A 80 15.15 9.57 -18.69
CA SER A 80 13.90 10.28 -18.98
C SER A 80 12.74 9.93 -18.03
N GLY A 81 13.05 9.68 -16.75
CA GLY A 81 12.03 9.42 -15.74
C GLY A 81 11.57 7.96 -15.65
N LEU A 82 12.19 7.04 -16.37
CA LEU A 82 11.93 5.60 -16.33
C LEU A 82 13.24 4.88 -15.98
N PHE A 83 13.25 4.18 -14.85
CA PHE A 83 14.46 3.50 -14.37
C PHE A 83 14.18 2.14 -13.77
N THR A 84 15.22 1.30 -13.78
CA THR A 84 15.28 0.03 -13.07
C THR A 84 16.44 0.07 -12.08
N GLN A 85 16.11 -0.22 -10.82
CA GLN A 85 17.04 -0.35 -9.71
C GLN A 85 17.47 -1.81 -9.54
N TYR A 86 18.75 -2.03 -9.25
CA TYR A 86 19.33 -3.30 -8.87
C TYR A 86 20.04 -3.17 -7.53
N ASN A 87 19.93 -4.19 -6.68
CA ASN A 87 20.53 -4.20 -5.35
C ASN A 87 21.79 -5.06 -5.37
N ILE A 88 22.91 -4.49 -4.95
CA ILE A 88 24.19 -5.19 -4.75
C ILE A 88 24.44 -5.26 -3.25
N GLN A 89 24.34 -6.45 -2.67
CA GLN A 89 24.61 -6.65 -1.24
C GLN A 89 26.07 -6.30 -0.91
N LYS A 90 26.25 -5.56 0.18
CA LYS A 90 27.54 -5.18 0.78
C LYS A 90 27.78 -5.99 2.04
N ARG A 91 29.01 -5.90 2.56
CA ARG A 91 29.38 -6.50 3.84
C ARG A 91 28.61 -5.82 4.97
N SER A 92 28.31 -6.59 6.02
CA SER A 92 27.73 -6.09 7.25
C SER A 92 28.52 -4.91 7.80
N MET A 93 27.83 -3.94 8.37
CA MET A 93 28.43 -2.76 9.00
C MET A 93 27.58 -2.31 10.18
N THR A 94 28.14 -1.51 11.08
CA THR A 94 27.37 -0.92 12.18
C THR A 94 26.63 0.35 11.74
N VAL A 95 25.64 0.78 12.51
CA VAL A 95 24.97 2.08 12.30
C VAL A 95 25.99 3.23 12.36
N ARG A 96 26.99 3.16 13.25
CA ARG A 96 28.09 4.14 13.32
C ARG A 96 28.85 4.24 12.00
N GLU A 97 29.22 3.11 11.41
CA GLU A 97 29.92 3.07 10.12
C GLU A 97 29.03 3.59 8.99
N PHE A 98 27.78 3.15 8.95
CA PHE A 98 26.80 3.61 7.96
C PHE A 98 26.59 5.12 8.03
N ARG A 99 26.41 5.69 9.23
CA ARG A 99 26.24 7.13 9.47
C ARG A 99 27.46 7.93 8.98
N ARG A 100 28.67 7.43 9.23
CA ARG A 100 29.91 8.05 8.70
C ARG A 100 29.94 8.09 7.18
N ILE A 101 29.49 7.00 6.52
CA ILE A 101 29.41 6.95 5.05
C ILE A 101 28.34 7.93 4.55
N ALA A 102 27.13 7.88 5.13
CA ALA A 102 26.00 8.72 4.76
C ALA A 102 26.31 10.22 4.83
N ASN A 103 27.11 10.63 5.83
CA ASN A 103 27.48 12.02 6.06
C ASN A 103 28.80 12.44 5.38
N SER A 104 29.46 11.54 4.63
CA SER A 104 30.67 11.89 3.87
C SER A 104 30.34 12.79 2.68
N ASP A 105 31.28 13.62 2.23
CA ASP A 105 31.11 14.53 1.07
C ASP A 105 30.62 13.83 -0.21
N LYS A 106 30.85 12.52 -0.32
CA LYS A 106 30.42 11.71 -1.47
C LYS A 106 28.92 11.38 -1.44
N PHE A 107 28.35 11.18 -0.26
CA PHE A 107 26.99 10.66 -0.07
C PHE A 107 26.07 11.59 0.71
N CYS A 108 26.57 12.70 1.24
CA CYS A 108 25.75 13.67 1.95
C CYS A 108 24.69 14.28 1.03
N SER A 109 23.63 14.79 1.66
CA SER A 109 22.60 15.53 0.94
C SER A 109 23.23 16.77 0.30
N PRO A 110 22.91 17.10 -0.96
CA PRO A 110 23.35 18.35 -1.57
C PRO A 110 22.70 19.51 -0.82
N HIS A 111 23.29 20.70 -0.88
CA HIS A 111 22.58 21.90 -0.45
C HIS A 111 21.30 22.08 -1.30
N TYR A 112 20.19 22.51 -0.69
CA TYR A 112 18.94 22.84 -1.37
C TYR A 112 18.16 23.90 -0.59
N ASP A 113 17.33 24.68 -1.29
CA ASP A 113 16.50 25.74 -0.70
C ASP A 113 15.14 25.20 -0.20
N ASP A 114 14.54 24.28 -0.96
CA ASP A 114 13.25 23.68 -0.65
C ASP A 114 13.16 22.21 -1.13
N PHE A 115 12.12 21.51 -0.67
CA PHE A 115 11.90 20.10 -1.02
C PHE A 115 11.64 19.87 -2.51
N GLU A 116 11.15 20.86 -3.26
CA GLU A 116 10.96 20.72 -4.70
C GLU A 116 12.30 20.74 -5.44
N GLU A 117 13.24 21.57 -4.99
CA GLU A 117 14.59 21.60 -5.50
C GLU A 117 15.33 20.29 -5.20
N LEU A 118 15.18 19.76 -3.98
CA LEU A 118 15.74 18.46 -3.62
C LEU A 118 15.14 17.33 -4.46
N GLU A 119 13.82 17.33 -4.69
CA GLU A 119 13.12 16.39 -5.58
C GLU A 119 13.67 16.46 -7.02
N ARG A 120 13.86 17.67 -7.56
CA ARG A 120 14.49 17.85 -8.89
C ARG A 120 15.91 17.28 -8.91
N LYS A 121 16.71 17.54 -7.87
CA LYS A 121 18.09 17.00 -7.73
C LYS A 121 18.09 15.48 -7.62
N TYR A 122 17.14 14.88 -6.92
CA TYR A 122 16.98 13.42 -6.82
C TYR A 122 16.77 12.81 -8.22
N TRP A 123 15.72 13.22 -8.94
CA TRP A 123 15.37 12.64 -10.24
C TRP A 123 16.43 12.92 -11.32
N LYS A 124 17.12 14.07 -11.25
CA LYS A 124 18.24 14.39 -12.14
C LYS A 124 19.45 13.48 -11.92
N ASN A 125 19.70 13.07 -10.68
CA ASN A 125 20.96 12.42 -10.30
C ASN A 125 20.81 10.95 -9.88
N VAL A 126 19.61 10.35 -9.96
CA VAL A 126 19.31 9.01 -9.42
C VAL A 126 20.26 7.90 -9.93
N THR A 127 20.78 8.01 -11.15
CA THR A 127 21.70 7.03 -11.77
C THR A 127 23.17 7.20 -11.40
N PHE A 128 23.57 8.36 -10.88
CA PHE A 128 24.95 8.64 -10.47
C PHE A 128 25.19 8.21 -9.03
N ASN A 129 26.44 8.02 -8.60
CA ASN A 129 26.81 7.71 -7.20
C ASN A 129 25.81 6.78 -6.46
N PRO A 130 25.79 5.48 -6.78
CA PRO A 130 24.86 4.51 -6.21
C PRO A 130 24.91 4.50 -4.66
N PRO A 131 23.83 4.90 -3.96
CA PRO A 131 23.81 4.99 -2.50
C PRO A 131 23.73 3.61 -1.85
N ILE A 132 23.98 3.52 -0.55
CA ILE A 132 23.85 2.30 0.25
C ILE A 132 22.64 2.43 1.17
N TYR A 133 21.79 1.41 1.23
CA TYR A 133 20.60 1.39 2.07
C TYR A 133 20.70 0.24 3.07
N GLY A 134 20.55 0.53 4.36
CA GLY A 134 20.43 -0.49 5.41
C GLY A 134 18.98 -0.89 5.58
N ALA A 135 18.42 -1.59 4.59
CA ALA A 135 17.02 -2.01 4.59
C ALA A 135 16.83 -3.39 5.24
N ASP A 136 15.58 -3.68 5.62
CA ASP A 136 15.12 -5.01 6.06
C ASP A 136 15.93 -5.56 7.26
N VAL A 137 16.32 -4.67 8.18
CA VAL A 137 17.05 -5.07 9.40
C VAL A 137 16.02 -5.50 10.45
N ASN A 138 15.97 -6.79 10.78
CA ASN A 138 15.09 -7.32 11.84
C ASN A 138 15.35 -6.61 13.18
N GLY A 139 14.31 -6.03 13.78
CA GLY A 139 14.38 -5.40 15.09
C GLY A 139 13.39 -4.25 15.28
N SER A 140 13.35 -3.73 16.51
CA SER A 140 12.58 -2.53 16.86
C SER A 140 13.39 -1.63 17.77
N LEU A 141 13.19 -0.32 17.65
CA LEU A 141 13.78 0.70 18.51
C LEU A 141 12.81 1.19 19.60
N TYR A 142 11.60 0.64 19.67
CA TYR A 142 10.64 0.99 20.71
C TYR A 142 11.13 0.52 22.10
N ASP A 143 10.99 1.37 23.10
CA ASP A 143 11.19 0.99 24.51
C ASP A 143 10.09 0.00 24.94
N THR A 144 10.44 -0.93 25.83
CA THR A 144 9.59 -2.08 26.16
C THR A 144 8.27 -1.73 26.86
N ASP A 145 8.21 -0.55 27.47
CA ASP A 145 7.05 -0.02 28.19
C ASP A 145 6.05 0.74 27.31
N VAL A 146 6.41 1.05 26.06
CA VAL A 146 5.55 1.75 25.11
C VAL A 146 4.46 0.80 24.57
N LYS A 147 3.20 1.17 24.80
CA LYS A 147 2.03 0.36 24.40
C LYS A 147 1.32 0.94 23.19
N GLU A 148 1.21 2.26 23.13
CA GLU A 148 0.52 2.98 22.08
C GLU A 148 1.31 2.89 20.78
N TRP A 149 0.66 2.40 19.71
CA TRP A 149 1.24 2.36 18.35
C TRP A 149 2.62 1.70 18.29
N ASN A 150 2.82 0.67 19.13
CA ASN A 150 4.03 -0.13 19.11
C ASN A 150 4.03 -1.03 17.86
N ILE A 151 4.94 -0.78 16.92
CA ILE A 151 5.00 -1.48 15.63
C ILE A 151 5.24 -2.99 15.83
N CYS A 152 5.86 -3.41 16.93
CA CYS A 152 6.01 -4.83 17.25
C CYS A 152 4.67 -5.53 17.52
N ARG A 153 3.64 -4.79 17.96
CA ARG A 153 2.40 -5.34 18.52
C ARG A 153 1.24 -4.36 18.30
N LEU A 154 0.78 -4.28 17.06
CA LEU A 154 -0.30 -3.35 16.70
C LEU A 154 -1.70 -3.82 17.15
N GLY A 155 -1.86 -5.10 17.49
CA GLY A 155 -3.13 -5.64 17.99
C GLY A 155 -4.20 -5.70 16.90
N THR A 156 -3.81 -6.13 15.69
CA THR A 156 -4.69 -6.13 14.52
C THR A 156 -5.14 -7.55 14.14
N ILE A 157 -6.02 -7.68 13.15
CA ILE A 157 -6.49 -9.01 12.75
C ILE A 157 -5.37 -9.88 12.18
N LEU A 158 -4.25 -9.27 11.73
CA LEU A 158 -3.09 -10.01 11.23
C LEU A 158 -2.44 -10.88 12.32
N ASP A 159 -2.48 -10.43 13.57
CA ASP A 159 -1.94 -11.14 14.74
C ASP A 159 -2.73 -12.44 15.03
N THR A 160 -3.96 -12.55 14.48
CA THR A 160 -4.74 -13.78 14.54
C THR A 160 -4.03 -14.94 13.83
N VAL A 161 -3.26 -14.68 12.75
CA VAL A 161 -2.54 -15.74 12.03
C VAL A 161 -1.44 -16.34 12.89
N GLU A 162 -0.69 -15.49 13.57
CA GLU A 162 0.38 -15.93 14.45
C GLU A 162 -0.20 -16.75 15.62
N HIS A 163 -1.29 -16.28 16.23
CA HIS A 163 -1.93 -16.98 17.33
C HIS A 163 -2.60 -18.30 16.92
N ASP A 164 -3.40 -18.29 15.85
CA ASP A 164 -4.26 -19.43 15.48
C ASP A 164 -3.51 -20.45 14.58
N SER A 165 -2.49 -20.02 13.83
CA SER A 165 -1.73 -20.89 12.91
C SER A 165 -0.29 -21.17 13.39
N GLY A 166 0.24 -20.40 14.35
CA GLY A 166 1.62 -20.54 14.81
C GLY A 166 2.68 -20.14 13.78
N ILE A 167 2.30 -19.41 12.72
CA ILE A 167 3.19 -19.03 11.62
C ILE A 167 3.62 -17.57 11.81
N THR A 168 4.90 -17.35 12.08
CA THR A 168 5.54 -16.03 12.01
C THR A 168 6.07 -15.81 10.59
N ILE A 169 5.80 -14.63 10.02
CA ILE A 169 6.23 -14.25 8.68
C ILE A 169 7.10 -12.99 8.81
N GLU A 170 8.42 -13.19 8.74
CA GLU A 170 9.39 -12.10 8.87
C GLU A 170 9.03 -10.93 7.93
N GLY A 171 9.01 -9.72 8.49
CA GLY A 171 8.72 -8.49 7.77
C GLY A 171 7.25 -8.17 7.58
N VAL A 172 6.38 -9.14 7.82
CA VAL A 172 4.92 -8.98 7.67
C VAL A 172 4.29 -8.83 9.04
N ASN A 173 4.64 -9.70 9.99
CA ASN A 173 4.25 -9.57 11.40
C ASN A 173 5.44 -9.30 12.33
N THR A 174 6.64 -9.08 11.78
CA THR A 174 7.81 -8.64 12.55
C THR A 174 8.31 -7.28 12.04
N PRO A 175 8.76 -6.37 12.93
CA PRO A 175 9.23 -5.06 12.54
C PRO A 175 10.58 -5.11 11.80
N TYR A 176 10.72 -4.25 10.79
CA TYR A 176 11.98 -3.97 10.11
C TYR A 176 12.43 -2.53 10.34
N LEU A 177 13.73 -2.38 10.56
CA LEU A 177 14.44 -1.11 10.59
C LEU A 177 15.06 -0.82 9.22
N TYR A 178 15.04 0.47 8.87
CA TYR A 178 15.55 1.01 7.62
C TYR A 178 16.45 2.20 7.91
N PHE A 179 17.74 2.04 7.63
CA PHE A 179 18.73 3.11 7.72
C PHE A 179 18.96 3.73 6.34
N GLY A 180 18.43 4.93 6.13
CA GLY A 180 18.51 5.68 4.88
C GLY A 180 19.73 6.57 4.78
N MET A 181 20.14 6.88 3.55
CA MET A 181 21.04 8.01 3.24
C MET A 181 20.48 8.74 2.01
N TRP A 182 21.10 9.86 1.62
CA TRP A 182 20.64 10.63 0.47
C TRP A 182 20.50 9.72 -0.77
N LYS A 183 19.36 9.86 -1.46
CA LYS A 183 18.93 9.09 -2.65
C LYS A 183 18.61 7.62 -2.44
N THR A 184 18.73 7.05 -1.25
CA THR A 184 18.22 5.68 -1.09
C THR A 184 16.73 5.66 -1.37
N THR A 185 16.30 4.69 -2.15
CA THR A 185 15.02 4.69 -2.86
C THR A 185 14.22 3.44 -2.51
N PHE A 186 12.91 3.59 -2.39
CA PHE A 186 11.96 2.49 -2.41
C PHE A 186 11.09 2.64 -3.67
N ALA A 187 11.12 1.61 -4.50
CA ALA A 187 10.50 1.62 -5.82
C ALA A 187 8.97 1.52 -5.75
N TRP A 188 8.28 1.69 -6.88
CA TRP A 188 6.83 1.53 -6.95
C TRP A 188 6.41 0.10 -6.61
N HIS A 189 5.63 -0.04 -5.53
CA HIS A 189 5.07 -1.31 -5.10
C HIS A 189 3.79 -1.11 -4.28
N THR A 190 3.04 -2.20 -4.11
CA THR A 190 2.08 -2.39 -3.02
C THR A 190 2.72 -3.34 -1.99
N GLU A 191 2.18 -3.36 -0.78
CA GLU A 191 2.63 -4.30 0.25
C GLU A 191 2.39 -5.76 -0.16
N ASP A 192 3.10 -6.68 0.50
CA ASP A 192 2.87 -8.10 0.32
C ASP A 192 1.42 -8.46 0.69
N MET A 193 0.80 -9.31 -0.13
CA MET A 193 -0.65 -9.61 -0.06
C MET A 193 -1.55 -8.35 -0.07
N ASP A 194 -1.06 -7.23 -0.58
CA ASP A 194 -1.73 -5.93 -0.62
C ASP A 194 -2.23 -5.47 0.77
N LEU A 195 -1.46 -5.78 1.82
CA LEU A 195 -1.68 -5.35 3.21
C LEU A 195 -1.63 -3.83 3.38
N TYR A 196 -1.99 -3.37 4.58
CA TYR A 196 -1.58 -2.06 5.04
C TYR A 196 -0.11 -2.10 5.45
N SER A 197 0.54 -0.94 5.51
CA SER A 197 1.78 -0.77 6.27
C SER A 197 1.75 0.48 7.12
N ILE A 198 2.49 0.42 8.23
CA ILE A 198 2.79 1.57 9.08
C ILE A 198 4.29 1.81 9.04
N ASN A 199 4.71 3.06 8.89
CA ASN A 199 6.11 3.46 8.92
C ASN A 199 6.29 4.63 9.89
N TYR A 200 7.16 4.49 10.88
CA TYR A 200 7.55 5.56 11.79
C TYR A 200 8.97 6.02 11.49
N LEU A 201 9.18 7.32 11.31
CA LEU A 201 10.53 7.88 11.12
C LEU A 201 11.11 8.26 12.48
N HIS A 202 11.95 7.41 13.06
CA HIS A 202 12.51 7.60 14.40
C HIS A 202 13.32 8.88 14.55
N PHE A 203 14.24 9.12 13.61
CA PHE A 203 15.13 10.29 13.62
C PHE A 203 15.75 10.54 12.25
N GLY A 204 16.43 11.68 12.13
CA GLY A 204 17.26 12.04 10.99
C GLY A 204 16.50 12.81 9.93
N GLU A 205 17.04 12.78 8.71
CA GLU A 205 16.53 13.55 7.57
C GLU A 205 15.18 13.01 7.05
N PRO A 206 14.35 13.85 6.41
CA PRO A 206 13.03 13.45 5.95
C PRO A 206 13.02 12.33 4.89
N LYS A 207 11.82 11.78 4.67
CA LYS A 207 11.52 10.79 3.62
C LYS A 207 10.39 11.31 2.75
N SER A 208 10.61 11.46 1.44
CA SER A 208 9.54 11.83 0.51
C SER A 208 8.84 10.60 -0.04
N TRP A 209 7.52 10.70 -0.14
CA TRP A 209 6.61 9.67 -0.61
C TRP A 209 5.82 10.16 -1.81
N TYR A 210 5.59 9.26 -2.74
CA TYR A 210 4.60 9.34 -3.81
C TYR A 210 3.58 8.24 -3.60
N CYS A 211 2.30 8.51 -3.87
CA CYS A 211 1.28 7.47 -3.88
C CYS A 211 0.34 7.61 -5.08
N VAL A 212 -0.12 6.47 -5.57
CA VAL A 212 -1.22 6.35 -6.54
C VAL A 212 -2.35 5.65 -5.81
N SER A 213 -3.54 6.26 -5.82
CA SER A 213 -4.70 5.72 -5.11
C SER A 213 -5.04 4.29 -5.57
N PRO A 214 -5.63 3.45 -4.69
CA PRO A 214 -6.03 2.09 -5.05
C PRO A 214 -6.92 2.02 -6.30
N GLU A 215 -7.85 2.97 -6.45
CA GLU A 215 -8.73 3.10 -7.63
C GLU A 215 -7.96 3.26 -8.95
N HIS A 216 -6.76 3.86 -8.90
CA HIS A 216 -5.93 4.09 -10.07
C HIS A 216 -4.76 3.11 -10.19
N GLY A 217 -4.59 2.17 -9.26
CA GLY A 217 -3.50 1.19 -9.27
C GLY A 217 -3.40 0.40 -10.58
N LYS A 218 -4.53 -0.06 -11.13
CA LYS A 218 -4.57 -0.76 -12.45
C LYS A 218 -4.13 0.11 -13.62
N ARG A 219 -4.21 1.44 -13.52
CA ARG A 219 -3.70 2.36 -14.55
C ARG A 219 -2.18 2.43 -14.48
N LEU A 220 -1.61 2.49 -13.28
CA LEU A 220 -0.16 2.44 -13.08
C LEU A 220 0.42 1.10 -13.56
N GLU A 221 -0.22 -0.02 -13.23
CA GLU A 221 0.21 -1.34 -13.71
C GLU A 221 0.26 -1.42 -15.24
N ARG A 222 -0.76 -0.91 -15.94
CA ARG A 222 -0.78 -0.87 -17.41
C ARG A 222 0.32 0.01 -17.98
N LEU A 223 0.55 1.18 -17.38
CA LEU A 223 1.64 2.07 -17.78
C LEU A 223 3.00 1.37 -17.62
N ALA A 224 3.23 0.74 -16.47
CA ALA A 224 4.47 0.02 -16.18
C ALA A 224 4.66 -1.16 -17.13
N LYS A 225 3.62 -1.96 -17.40
CA LYS A 225 3.68 -3.06 -18.40
C LYS A 225 4.07 -2.55 -19.79
N GLY A 226 3.59 -1.37 -20.20
CA GLY A 226 3.95 -0.75 -21.48
C GLY A 226 5.42 -0.32 -21.59
N PHE A 227 6.01 0.19 -20.50
CA PHE A 227 7.41 0.64 -20.49
C PHE A 227 8.44 -0.44 -20.15
N PHE A 228 8.02 -1.48 -19.45
CA PHE A 228 8.88 -2.58 -19.02
C PHE A 228 8.34 -3.93 -19.55
N PRO A 229 8.19 -4.09 -20.89
CA PRO A 229 7.54 -5.27 -21.47
C PRO A 229 8.30 -6.57 -21.16
N GLY A 230 9.64 -6.55 -21.12
CA GLY A 230 10.43 -7.72 -20.75
C GLY A 230 10.18 -8.19 -19.31
N SER A 231 10.04 -7.24 -18.37
CA SER A 231 9.69 -7.56 -16.98
C SER A 231 8.27 -8.12 -16.87
N ALA A 232 7.32 -7.52 -17.59
CA ALA A 232 5.91 -7.91 -17.60
C ALA A 232 5.68 -9.30 -18.21
N GLN A 233 6.44 -9.66 -19.25
CA GLN A 233 6.39 -10.99 -19.86
C GLN A 233 6.89 -12.08 -18.90
N ASN A 234 7.90 -11.76 -18.09
CA ASN A 234 8.48 -12.71 -17.14
C ASN A 234 7.65 -12.85 -15.85
N CYS A 235 6.99 -11.79 -15.41
CA CYS A 235 6.18 -11.78 -14.19
C CYS A 235 5.05 -10.75 -14.30
N GLU A 236 3.80 -11.21 -14.15
CA GLU A 236 2.64 -10.31 -14.21
C GLU A 236 2.67 -9.24 -13.10
N ALA A 237 3.16 -9.61 -11.92
CA ALA A 237 3.28 -8.75 -10.74
C ALA A 237 4.73 -8.25 -10.54
N PHE A 238 5.47 -7.96 -11.61
CA PHE A 238 6.89 -7.57 -11.52
C PHE A 238 7.15 -6.31 -10.68
N LEU A 239 6.14 -5.45 -10.44
CA LEU A 239 6.26 -4.32 -9.51
C LEU A 239 6.53 -4.78 -8.06
N ARG A 240 6.10 -5.98 -7.68
CA ARG A 240 6.45 -6.60 -6.39
C ARG A 240 7.94 -6.90 -6.24
N HIS A 241 8.71 -6.85 -7.33
CA HIS A 241 10.17 -6.98 -7.23
C HIS A 241 10.83 -5.74 -6.61
N LYS A 242 10.09 -4.64 -6.43
CA LYS A 242 10.56 -3.37 -5.85
C LYS A 242 11.79 -2.81 -6.60
N MET A 243 11.80 -2.91 -7.93
CA MET A 243 12.90 -2.47 -8.80
C MET A 243 12.52 -1.35 -9.79
N THR A 244 11.24 -1.02 -9.92
CA THR A 244 10.75 -0.12 -10.99
C THR A 244 10.55 1.30 -10.50
N LEU A 245 11.29 2.25 -11.06
CA LEU A 245 11.14 3.67 -10.74
C LEU A 245 10.51 4.41 -11.91
N ILE A 246 9.43 5.14 -11.62
CA ILE A 246 8.73 6.00 -12.57
C ILE A 246 8.60 7.37 -11.93
N SER A 247 9.15 8.39 -12.57
CA SER A 247 9.15 9.74 -12.03
C SER A 247 7.77 10.42 -12.12
N PRO A 248 7.50 11.41 -11.25
CA PRO A 248 6.29 12.24 -11.31
C PRO A 248 6.00 12.86 -12.68
N SER A 249 7.04 13.24 -13.43
CA SER A 249 6.88 13.85 -14.75
C SER A 249 6.29 12.86 -15.78
N ILE A 250 6.65 11.58 -15.69
CA ILE A 250 6.08 10.51 -16.51
C ILE A 250 4.64 10.23 -16.09
N LEU A 251 4.36 10.13 -14.78
CA LEU A 251 2.99 9.93 -14.30
C LEU A 251 2.06 11.04 -14.79
N LYS A 252 2.48 12.30 -14.65
CA LYS A 252 1.74 13.47 -15.16
C LYS A 252 1.54 13.42 -16.67
N LYS A 253 2.60 13.09 -17.44
CA LYS A 253 2.53 12.99 -18.91
C LYS A 253 1.50 11.97 -19.40
N TYR A 254 1.34 10.85 -18.70
CA TYR A 254 0.38 9.79 -19.04
C TYR A 254 -0.93 9.87 -18.24
N GLY A 255 -1.16 10.99 -17.55
CA GLY A 255 -2.39 11.26 -16.82
C GLY A 255 -2.68 10.29 -15.67
N ILE A 256 -1.65 9.68 -15.08
CA ILE A 256 -1.80 8.85 -13.86
C ILE A 256 -1.90 9.80 -12.65
N PRO A 257 -3.03 9.84 -11.93
CA PRO A 257 -3.16 10.67 -10.75
C PRO A 257 -2.26 10.12 -9.64
N PHE A 258 -1.49 10.99 -9.02
CA PHE A 258 -0.62 10.68 -7.90
C PHE A 258 -0.55 11.88 -6.97
N GLU A 259 -0.26 11.62 -5.71
CA GLU A 259 -0.01 12.64 -4.70
C GLU A 259 1.41 12.49 -4.16
N LYS A 260 1.93 13.54 -3.52
CA LYS A 260 3.25 13.53 -2.88
C LYS A 260 3.20 14.17 -1.49
N ILE A 261 3.98 13.64 -0.56
CA ILE A 261 4.13 14.20 0.79
C ILE A 261 5.54 13.89 1.33
N THR A 262 6.06 14.75 2.20
CA THR A 262 7.32 14.51 2.91
C THR A 262 7.01 14.16 4.35
N GLN A 263 7.54 13.04 4.83
CA GLN A 263 7.49 12.58 6.22
C GLN A 263 8.74 13.08 6.95
N GLU A 264 8.55 13.75 8.06
CA GLU A 264 9.59 14.25 8.96
C GLU A 264 9.77 13.33 10.17
N ALA A 265 10.87 13.52 10.91
CA ALA A 265 11.16 12.72 12.09
C ALA A 265 10.06 12.88 13.14
N GLY A 266 9.67 11.77 13.77
CA GLY A 266 8.58 11.71 14.74
C GLY A 266 7.19 11.50 14.12
N GLU A 267 7.08 11.39 12.80
CA GLU A 267 5.79 11.19 12.12
C GLU A 267 5.58 9.75 11.65
N PHE A 268 4.32 9.32 11.63
CA PHE A 268 3.89 8.06 11.03
C PHE A 268 3.35 8.28 9.62
N MET A 269 3.58 7.29 8.77
CA MET A 269 2.91 7.12 7.48
C MET A 269 2.15 5.80 7.48
N ILE A 270 0.90 5.82 7.02
CA ILE A 270 0.08 4.63 6.81
C ILE A 270 -0.21 4.47 5.32
N THR A 271 0.18 3.34 4.75
CA THR A 271 -0.23 2.93 3.40
C THR A 271 -1.46 2.03 3.49
N PHE A 272 -2.35 2.15 2.52
CA PHE A 272 -3.61 1.40 2.49
C PHE A 272 -3.55 0.25 1.47
N PRO A 273 -4.40 -0.78 1.60
CA PRO A 273 -4.46 -1.92 0.70
C PRO A 273 -4.49 -1.51 -0.77
N TYR A 274 -3.60 -2.14 -1.54
CA TYR A 274 -3.43 -1.93 -2.98
C TYR A 274 -3.06 -0.50 -3.40
N SER A 275 -2.61 0.33 -2.45
CA SER A 275 -2.04 1.64 -2.75
C SER A 275 -0.60 1.49 -3.21
N TYR A 276 -0.35 1.88 -4.45
CA TYR A 276 1.01 1.93 -4.97
C TYR A 276 1.73 3.13 -4.39
N HIS A 277 2.95 2.92 -3.90
CA HIS A 277 3.78 3.98 -3.36
C HIS A 277 5.25 3.77 -3.69
N ALA A 278 6.00 4.88 -3.72
CA ALA A 278 7.43 4.95 -3.99
C ALA A 278 8.01 6.19 -3.31
N GLY A 279 9.34 6.32 -3.25
CA GLY A 279 9.94 7.50 -2.66
C GLY A 279 11.43 7.37 -2.39
N PHE A 280 11.97 8.37 -1.67
CA PHE A 280 13.41 8.49 -1.42
C PHE A 280 13.71 9.19 -0.09
N ASN A 281 14.88 8.90 0.46
CA ASN A 281 15.39 9.52 1.68
C ASN A 281 16.23 10.78 1.38
N HIS A 282 16.09 11.80 2.21
CA HIS A 282 16.75 13.10 2.04
C HIS A 282 18.20 13.09 2.54
N GLY A 283 18.54 12.17 3.45
CA GLY A 283 19.85 12.03 4.05
C GLY A 283 19.86 10.89 5.06
N PHE A 284 20.78 10.94 6.03
CA PHE A 284 20.87 9.93 7.07
C PHE A 284 19.61 9.92 7.95
N ASN A 285 18.91 8.80 7.99
CA ASN A 285 17.72 8.62 8.82
C ASN A 285 17.51 7.17 9.26
N CYS A 286 16.58 6.95 10.19
CA CYS A 286 16.14 5.63 10.59
C CYS A 286 14.61 5.58 10.65
N ALA A 287 14.01 4.61 9.96
CA ALA A 287 12.60 4.33 10.03
C ALA A 287 12.35 2.89 10.50
N GLU A 288 11.22 2.67 11.15
CA GLU A 288 10.72 1.34 11.51
C GLU A 288 9.37 1.12 10.83
N SER A 289 9.12 -0.09 10.31
CA SER A 289 7.83 -0.43 9.72
C SER A 289 7.47 -1.89 9.85
N THR A 290 6.16 -2.17 9.74
CA THR A 290 5.59 -3.50 9.62
C THR A 290 4.29 -3.44 8.80
N ASN A 291 3.75 -4.60 8.44
CA ASN A 291 2.41 -4.72 7.87
C ASN A 291 1.34 -4.96 8.93
N PHE A 292 0.11 -4.57 8.61
CA PHE A 292 -1.04 -4.86 9.46
C PHE A 292 -2.31 -5.03 8.61
N ALA A 293 -3.39 -5.49 9.24
CA ALA A 293 -4.65 -5.74 8.56
C ALA A 293 -5.87 -5.24 9.35
N THR A 294 -6.90 -4.87 8.61
CA THR A 294 -8.28 -4.67 9.11
C THR A 294 -9.21 -5.62 8.39
N GLU A 295 -10.49 -5.72 8.79
CA GLU A 295 -11.45 -6.58 8.08
C GLU A 295 -11.58 -6.21 6.59
N ARG A 296 -11.39 -4.93 6.21
CA ARG A 296 -11.41 -4.49 4.81
C ARG A 296 -10.36 -5.17 3.95
N TRP A 297 -9.18 -5.42 4.51
CA TRP A 297 -8.07 -6.01 3.75
C TRP A 297 -8.40 -7.41 3.23
N ILE A 298 -9.30 -8.15 3.86
CA ILE A 298 -9.56 -9.56 3.51
C ILE A 298 -9.93 -9.73 2.03
N GLU A 299 -10.73 -8.82 1.45
CA GLU A 299 -11.04 -8.88 0.01
C GLU A 299 -9.83 -8.60 -0.87
N TYR A 300 -8.93 -7.69 -0.45
CA TYR A 300 -7.68 -7.40 -1.16
C TYR A 300 -6.75 -8.61 -1.10
N GLY A 301 -6.56 -9.22 0.08
CA GLY A 301 -5.73 -10.41 0.26
C GLY A 301 -6.21 -11.61 -0.58
N LYS A 302 -7.52 -11.81 -0.73
CA LYS A 302 -8.10 -12.86 -1.60
C LYS A 302 -7.81 -12.64 -3.08
N GLN A 303 -7.66 -11.38 -3.51
CA GLN A 303 -7.54 -10.98 -4.92
C GLN A 303 -6.12 -10.51 -5.30
N ALA A 304 -5.19 -10.53 -4.34
CA ALA A 304 -3.82 -10.08 -4.54
C ALA A 304 -3.12 -10.91 -5.61
N VAL A 305 -2.66 -10.24 -6.68
CA VAL A 305 -1.87 -10.88 -7.74
C VAL A 305 -0.43 -10.98 -7.28
N LEU A 306 0.06 -12.19 -7.01
CA LEU A 306 1.40 -12.42 -6.46
C LEU A 306 2.46 -12.59 -7.55
N CYS A 307 3.72 -12.36 -7.19
CA CYS A 307 4.84 -12.72 -8.06
C CYS A 307 4.92 -14.24 -8.23
N SER A 308 5.06 -14.68 -9.48
CA SER A 308 5.14 -16.10 -9.85
C SER A 308 6.55 -16.55 -10.22
N CYS A 309 7.51 -15.64 -10.37
CA CYS A 309 8.87 -15.97 -10.83
C CYS A 309 9.89 -16.14 -9.69
N ARG A 310 9.50 -15.90 -8.44
CA ARG A 310 10.35 -16.02 -7.23
C ARG A 310 9.70 -16.98 -6.22
N LYS A 311 10.50 -17.83 -5.58
CA LYS A 311 10.01 -18.86 -4.63
C LYS A 311 9.91 -18.34 -3.19
N ASP A 312 10.68 -17.30 -2.89
CA ASP A 312 10.84 -16.60 -1.62
C ASP A 312 9.80 -15.49 -1.38
N MET A 313 8.74 -15.44 -2.20
CA MET A 313 7.67 -14.47 -2.02
C MET A 313 6.80 -14.81 -0.81
N VAL A 314 6.42 -13.78 -0.05
CA VAL A 314 5.43 -13.88 1.02
C VAL A 314 4.10 -14.41 0.46
N LYS A 315 3.56 -15.43 1.11
CA LYS A 315 2.22 -15.96 0.87
C LYS A 315 1.52 -16.15 2.20
N ILE A 316 0.34 -15.55 2.33
CA ILE A 316 -0.50 -15.69 3.51
C ILE A 316 -1.73 -16.52 3.12
N SER A 317 -2.03 -17.54 3.91
CA SER A 317 -3.25 -18.32 3.71
C SER A 317 -4.47 -17.48 4.10
N MET A 318 -5.31 -17.15 3.12
CA MET A 318 -6.55 -16.40 3.37
C MET A 318 -7.64 -17.22 4.07
N ASP A 319 -7.46 -18.53 4.17
CA ASP A 319 -8.42 -19.48 4.72
C ASP A 319 -8.88 -19.12 6.15
N VAL A 320 -7.93 -18.83 7.04
CA VAL A 320 -8.19 -18.47 8.44
C VAL A 320 -9.03 -17.19 8.53
N PHE A 321 -8.72 -16.20 7.68
CA PHE A 321 -9.42 -14.93 7.66
C PHE A 321 -10.85 -15.07 7.12
N VAL A 322 -11.02 -15.76 5.99
CA VAL A 322 -12.35 -15.94 5.38
C VAL A 322 -13.24 -16.78 6.32
N ARG A 323 -12.70 -17.83 6.93
CA ARG A 323 -13.45 -18.66 7.88
C ARG A 323 -13.92 -17.86 9.10
N LYS A 324 -13.05 -17.02 9.66
CA LYS A 324 -13.32 -16.27 10.90
C LYS A 324 -14.20 -15.04 10.67
N PHE A 325 -13.89 -14.24 9.65
CA PHE A 325 -14.53 -12.93 9.43
C PHE A 325 -15.57 -12.93 8.31
N GLN A 326 -15.60 -13.96 7.46
CA GLN A 326 -16.57 -14.09 6.35
C GLN A 326 -17.23 -15.48 6.29
N PRO A 327 -17.71 -16.07 7.41
CA PRO A 327 -18.17 -17.47 7.45
C PRO A 327 -19.31 -17.75 6.46
N GLY A 328 -20.20 -16.77 6.21
CA GLY A 328 -21.31 -16.90 5.24
C GLY A 328 -20.87 -17.00 3.77
N ARG A 329 -19.61 -16.62 3.45
CA ARG A 329 -19.05 -16.68 2.08
C ARG A 329 -17.97 -17.76 1.94
N TYR A 330 -17.55 -18.39 3.03
CA TYR A 330 -16.44 -19.32 3.07
C TYR A 330 -16.58 -20.50 2.09
N GLU A 331 -17.73 -21.19 2.09
CA GLU A 331 -17.99 -22.31 1.16
C GLU A 331 -18.01 -21.87 -0.31
N GLN A 332 -18.51 -20.67 -0.59
CA GLN A 332 -18.53 -20.13 -1.97
C GLN A 332 -17.13 -19.73 -2.43
N TRP A 333 -16.31 -19.20 -1.51
CA TRP A 333 -14.92 -18.84 -1.76
C TRP A 333 -14.05 -20.08 -2.02
N LEU A 334 -14.17 -21.14 -1.19
CA LEU A 334 -13.48 -22.42 -1.44
C LEU A 334 -13.84 -23.03 -2.80
N ALA A 335 -15.10 -22.87 -3.22
CA ALA A 335 -15.58 -23.32 -4.53
C ALA A 335 -15.15 -22.41 -5.70
N GLY A 336 -14.42 -21.31 -5.45
CA GLY A 336 -14.02 -20.35 -6.48
C GLY A 336 -15.16 -19.54 -7.09
N ARG A 337 -16.31 -19.46 -6.40
CA ARG A 337 -17.53 -18.76 -6.86
C ARG A 337 -17.74 -17.40 -6.21
N ASP A 338 -16.83 -16.99 -5.33
CA ASP A 338 -16.90 -15.71 -4.65
C ASP A 338 -16.30 -14.59 -5.51
N VAL A 339 -17.16 -13.89 -6.25
CA VAL A 339 -16.81 -12.88 -7.27
C VAL A 339 -17.01 -11.45 -6.80
N ALA A 340 -16.93 -11.19 -5.49
CA ALA A 340 -17.14 -9.84 -4.97
C ALA A 340 -16.12 -8.85 -5.54
N GLN A 341 -16.62 -7.73 -6.06
CA GLN A 341 -15.79 -6.63 -6.52
C GLN A 341 -15.39 -5.74 -5.35
N ILE A 342 -14.14 -5.31 -5.34
CA ILE A 342 -13.62 -4.38 -4.34
C ILE A 342 -14.07 -2.96 -4.72
N ASP A 343 -14.86 -2.32 -3.85
CA ASP A 343 -15.10 -0.88 -3.90
C ASP A 343 -14.05 -0.16 -3.05
N HIS A 344 -13.10 0.49 -3.71
CA HIS A 344 -12.01 1.22 -3.06
C HIS A 344 -12.48 2.45 -2.26
N SER A 345 -13.71 2.91 -2.47
CA SER A 345 -14.26 4.07 -1.79
C SER A 345 -14.82 3.76 -0.40
N LEU A 346 -15.18 2.49 -0.13
CA LEU A 346 -15.75 2.06 1.13
C LEU A 346 -14.68 1.97 2.23
N PRO A 347 -14.93 2.55 3.42
CA PRO A 347 -14.03 2.39 4.56
C PRO A 347 -14.19 1.00 5.17
N THR A 348 -13.30 0.67 6.08
CA THR A 348 -13.30 -0.60 6.81
C THR A 348 -14.58 -0.79 7.63
N PRO A 349 -15.12 -2.02 7.79
CA PRO A 349 -16.34 -2.27 8.57
C PRO A 349 -16.33 -1.68 9.99
N GLU A 350 -15.17 -1.66 10.62
CA GLU A 350 -14.90 -1.08 11.94
C GLU A 350 -15.18 0.44 11.98
N ALA A 351 -15.16 1.12 10.82
CA ALA A 351 -15.43 2.56 10.72
C ALA A 351 -16.91 2.92 10.91
N LYS A 352 -17.81 1.95 10.96
CA LYS A 352 -19.26 2.16 11.14
C LYS A 352 -19.58 3.02 12.37
N GLU A 353 -18.81 2.89 13.44
CA GLU A 353 -19.03 3.69 14.67
C GLU A 353 -18.89 5.21 14.45
N PHE A 354 -18.14 5.64 13.43
CA PHE A 354 -17.87 7.05 13.15
C PHE A 354 -18.79 7.65 12.08
N LEU A 355 -19.47 6.81 11.30
CA LEU A 355 -20.31 7.24 10.18
C LEU A 355 -21.73 7.63 10.60
N GLY A 356 -22.12 7.34 11.86
CA GLY A 356 -23.47 7.57 12.38
C GLY A 356 -24.54 6.70 11.69
N HIS A 357 -25.76 6.65 12.23
CA HIS A 357 -26.90 5.86 11.70
C HIS A 357 -27.41 6.31 10.30
N ALA A 358 -26.65 7.09 9.54
CA ALA A 358 -27.06 7.59 8.23
C ALA A 358 -27.05 6.52 7.11
N ALA A 359 -26.74 5.25 7.43
CA ALA A 359 -26.71 4.15 6.48
C ALA A 359 -27.89 3.14 6.59
N ASP A 360 -28.84 3.33 7.53
CA ASP A 360 -29.98 2.42 7.73
C ASP A 360 -31.31 2.90 7.12
N THR A 361 -31.28 3.86 6.18
CA THR A 361 -32.46 4.29 5.42
C THR A 361 -32.29 4.06 3.92
N SER A 362 -32.15 2.79 3.51
CA SER A 362 -32.46 2.40 2.12
C SER A 362 -32.95 0.95 1.93
N SER A 363 -33.41 0.25 2.98
CA SER A 363 -33.92 -1.12 2.84
C SER A 363 -35.15 -1.47 3.68
N SER A 364 -36.02 -0.49 3.97
CA SER A 364 -37.29 -0.75 4.65
C SER A 364 -38.44 0.10 4.10
N ASN A 365 -38.82 -0.18 2.85
CA ASN A 365 -40.21 0.00 2.44
C ASN A 365 -40.82 -1.35 2.10
N SER A 366 -41.59 -1.83 3.07
CA SER A 366 -42.56 -2.92 3.02
C SER A 366 -43.44 -2.86 1.77
N CYS A 367 -43.67 -4.01 1.15
CA CYS A 367 -45.02 -4.36 0.72
C CYS A 367 -45.28 -5.85 0.96
N CYS A 368 -45.60 -6.18 2.21
CA CYS A 368 -46.45 -7.33 2.50
C CYS A 368 -47.87 -6.99 2.04
N LEU A 369 -48.36 -7.63 0.98
CA LEU A 369 -49.79 -7.70 0.68
C LEU A 369 -50.25 -9.15 0.81
N GLN A 370 -51.26 -9.30 1.67
CA GLN A 370 -51.86 -10.54 2.12
C GLN A 370 -52.55 -11.32 0.99
N ARG A 371 -52.58 -12.64 1.17
CA ARG A 371 -53.43 -13.57 0.44
C ARG A 371 -54.91 -13.28 0.70
N HIS A 372 -55.69 -13.19 -0.36
CA HIS A 372 -57.08 -13.65 -0.42
C HIS A 372 -57.32 -14.20 -1.82
N GLY A 373 -57.84 -15.43 -1.90
CA GLY A 373 -58.11 -16.12 -3.17
C GLY A 373 -59.46 -15.75 -3.76
N GLU A 374 -59.63 -16.03 -5.04
CA GLU A 374 -60.85 -16.54 -5.67
C GLU A 374 -60.59 -16.93 -7.14
N ASP A 375 -61.24 -18.00 -7.56
CA ASP A 375 -61.25 -18.63 -8.88
C ASP A 375 -61.72 -17.71 -10.02
N CYS A 376 -61.16 -17.85 -11.24
CA CYS A 376 -61.96 -18.09 -12.45
C CYS A 376 -61.11 -18.36 -13.72
N GLU A 377 -61.33 -19.54 -14.29
CA GLU A 377 -61.49 -19.88 -15.71
C GLU A 377 -60.44 -19.52 -16.81
N ARG A 378 -59.79 -20.60 -17.27
CA ARG A 378 -59.67 -21.06 -18.68
C ARG A 378 -59.94 -20.06 -19.81
N ARG A 379 -58.95 -19.92 -20.70
CA ARG A 379 -59.14 -20.11 -22.17
C ARG A 379 -57.83 -20.48 -22.86
N ARG A 380 -57.83 -21.68 -23.46
CA ARG A 380 -56.94 -22.15 -24.53
C ARG A 380 -57.07 -21.24 -25.75
N PHE A 381 -55.99 -21.04 -26.50
CA PHE A 381 -55.99 -21.21 -27.96
C PHE A 381 -54.65 -21.72 -28.46
N GLU A 382 -54.77 -22.55 -29.49
CA GLU A 382 -53.80 -23.46 -30.08
C GLU A 382 -52.98 -22.83 -31.22
N THR A 383 -51.80 -23.42 -31.41
CA THR A 383 -51.04 -23.70 -32.67
C THR A 383 -51.09 -22.72 -33.86
N HIS A 384 -49.91 -22.45 -34.45
CA HIS A 384 -49.64 -22.84 -35.85
C HIS A 384 -48.13 -22.84 -36.21
N TYR A 385 -47.77 -23.88 -36.95
CA TYR A 385 -46.52 -24.19 -37.65
C TYR A 385 -46.10 -23.11 -38.68
N CYS A 386 -44.78 -22.92 -38.90
CA CYS A 386 -44.14 -23.27 -40.17
C CYS A 386 -42.60 -23.16 -40.15
N ARG A 387 -42.00 -23.91 -41.09
CA ARG A 387 -40.62 -24.40 -41.18
C ARG A 387 -39.84 -23.67 -42.29
N TRP A 388 -38.51 -23.77 -42.19
CA TRP A 388 -37.49 -23.83 -43.26
C TRP A 388 -36.96 -22.54 -43.94
N TRP A 389 -35.64 -22.31 -43.86
CA TRP A 389 -34.66 -22.78 -44.87
C TRP A 389 -33.19 -22.72 -44.39
N ARG A 390 -32.39 -23.66 -44.94
CA ARG A 390 -30.95 -23.91 -44.75
C ARG A 390 -30.06 -22.99 -45.61
N ARG A 391 -28.82 -22.75 -45.16
CA ARG A 391 -27.52 -23.09 -45.83
C ARG A 391 -26.38 -22.36 -45.09
N ARG A 392 -25.51 -23.08 -44.36
CA ARG A 392 -24.19 -23.61 -44.79
C ARG A 392 -23.34 -22.61 -45.59
N SER A 393 -22.21 -22.21 -45.01
CA SER A 393 -20.89 -22.27 -45.67
C SER A 393 -19.80 -22.39 -44.60
N THR A 394 -19.18 -23.56 -44.59
CA THR A 394 -17.88 -23.89 -44.01
C THR A 394 -16.75 -23.37 -44.89
N SER A 395 -15.54 -23.32 -44.29
CA SER A 395 -14.22 -23.48 -44.93
C SER A 395 -13.50 -22.21 -45.42
N ILE A 396 -12.19 -21.99 -45.26
CA ILE A 396 -11.05 -22.66 -44.58
C ILE A 396 -9.75 -21.85 -44.95
N PHE A 397 -8.65 -22.03 -44.19
CA PHE A 397 -7.22 -21.68 -44.46
C PHE A 397 -6.84 -20.18 -44.54
N LEU A 398 -5.75 -19.70 -43.93
CA LEU A 398 -4.42 -20.26 -43.63
C LEU A 398 -3.97 -19.94 -42.18
#